data_AF-A0A3Q0T2J3-F1
#
_entry.id   AF-A0A3Q0T2J3-F1
#
_cell.length_a   1.000
_cell.length_b   1.000
_cell.length_c   1.000
_cell.angle_alpha   90.00
_cell.angle_beta   90.00
_cell.angle_gamma   90.00
#
_symmetry.space_group_name_H-M   'P 1'
#
loop_
_entity.id
_entity.type
_entity.pdbx_description
1 polymer ?
#
loop_
_entity_poly.entity_id
_entity_poly.type
_entity_poly.pdbx_seq_one_letter_code
_entity_poly.pdbx_strand_id
1 'polypeptide(L)'
;HPFYLHELLEDSSLHLPEIVKPPRNPELVARLEKIKAKLANEEYKRITRNVNTQEINRNGTLSDFGRQRSVKAVVVTVFNFLVTVVAAFACSYMGSQYLFTETTARVISAVIAASVVGLAELYVLVRTMEGDLGEP
;
A
#
# COMPACT_ATOMS: atom_id res chain seq x y z
N HIS A 1 -61.58 25.86 -62.18
CA HIS A 1 -60.23 26.35 -61.84
C HIS A 1 -59.38 25.17 -61.40
N PRO A 2 -58.19 24.94 -61.99
CA PRO A 2 -57.28 23.89 -61.51
C PRO A 2 -56.59 24.37 -60.23
N PHE A 3 -56.71 23.59 -59.16
CA PHE A 3 -56.05 23.86 -57.88
C PHE A 3 -54.64 23.26 -57.89
N TYR A 4 -53.64 24.05 -57.52
CA TYR A 4 -52.26 23.60 -57.48
C TYR A 4 -51.87 23.18 -56.07
N LEU A 5 -51.21 22.03 -55.97
CA LEU A 5 -50.80 21.43 -54.68
C LEU A 5 -49.85 22.31 -53.87
N HIS A 6 -49.08 23.19 -54.53
CA HIS A 6 -48.13 24.07 -53.85
C HIS A 6 -48.82 25.20 -53.07
N GLU A 7 -49.97 25.71 -53.51
CA GLU A 7 -50.76 26.71 -52.77
C GLU A 7 -51.33 26.12 -51.46
N LEU A 8 -51.70 24.83 -51.45
CA LEU A 8 -52.18 24.14 -50.24
C LEU A 8 -51.08 23.83 -49.23
N LEU A 9 -49.84 23.72 -49.69
CA LEU A 9 -48.67 23.44 -48.85
C LEU A 9 -48.05 24.70 -48.25
N GLU A 10 -48.23 25.86 -48.89
CA GLU A 10 -47.71 27.15 -48.44
C GLU A 10 -48.36 27.60 -47.12
N ASP A 11 -49.65 27.31 -46.92
CA ASP A 11 -50.38 27.55 -45.65
C ASP A 11 -50.25 26.41 -44.63
N SER A 12 -49.52 25.34 -44.94
CA SER A 12 -49.40 24.17 -44.06
C SER A 12 -48.22 24.32 -43.08
N SER A 13 -48.52 24.57 -41.80
CA SER A 13 -47.50 24.57 -40.75
C SER A 13 -47.20 23.15 -40.28
N LEU A 14 -45.96 22.70 -40.48
CA LEU A 14 -45.45 21.43 -39.96
C LEU A 14 -45.38 21.48 -38.42
N HIS A 15 -46.44 21.01 -37.77
CA HIS A 15 -46.44 20.77 -36.33
C HIS A 15 -45.62 19.51 -36.03
N LEU A 16 -44.32 19.68 -35.77
CA LEU A 16 -43.52 18.63 -35.16
C LEU A 16 -44.02 18.43 -33.72
N PRO A 17 -44.49 17.24 -33.34
CA PRO A 17 -44.89 16.98 -31.96
C PRO A 17 -43.69 17.20 -31.06
N GLU A 18 -43.85 18.06 -30.04
CA GLU A 18 -42.82 18.29 -29.04
C GLU A 18 -42.52 16.95 -28.34
N ILE A 19 -41.27 16.49 -28.43
CA ILE A 19 -40.85 15.25 -27.80
C ILE A 19 -40.97 15.43 -26.28
N VAL A 20 -42.06 14.91 -25.72
CA VAL A 20 -42.30 14.89 -24.28
C VAL A 20 -41.21 14.04 -23.65
N LYS A 21 -40.24 14.69 -23.00
CA LYS A 21 -39.21 13.98 -22.24
C LYS A 21 -39.92 13.25 -21.10
N PRO A 22 -39.83 11.90 -21.01
CA PRO A 22 -40.50 11.16 -19.96
C PRO A 22 -40.04 11.68 -18.59
N PRO A 23 -40.94 11.77 -17.60
CA PRO A 23 -40.61 12.26 -16.27
C PRO A 23 -39.48 11.40 -15.68
N ARG A 24 -38.43 12.06 -15.19
CA ARG A 24 -37.27 11.35 -14.65
C ARG A 24 -37.71 10.54 -13.43
N ASN A 25 -37.64 9.22 -13.55
CA ASN A 25 -37.87 8.33 -12.43
C ASN A 25 -36.88 8.69 -11.31
N PRO A 26 -37.35 9.05 -10.10
CA PRO A 26 -36.49 9.47 -8.98
C PRO A 26 -35.46 8.40 -8.62
N GLU A 27 -35.80 7.12 -8.82
CA GLU A 27 -34.89 6.00 -8.59
C GLU A 27 -33.70 6.00 -9.56
N LEU A 28 -33.92 6.39 -10.82
CA LEU A 28 -32.84 6.49 -11.82
C LEU A 28 -31.92 7.67 -11.52
N VAL A 29 -32.45 8.78 -11.03
CA VAL A 29 -31.65 9.95 -10.62
C VAL A 29 -30.77 9.60 -9.42
N ALA A 30 -31.34 8.96 -8.40
CA ALA A 30 -30.58 8.51 -7.23
C ALA A 30 -29.47 7.51 -7.60
N ARG A 31 -29.75 6.58 -8.53
CA ARG A 31 -28.73 5.64 -9.04
C ARG A 31 -27.62 6.38 -9.81
N LEU A 32 -27.97 7.36 -10.63
CA LEU A 32 -26.99 8.15 -11.37
C LEU A 32 -26.08 8.97 -10.45
N GLU A 33 -26.63 9.58 -9.40
CA GLU A 33 -25.85 10.31 -8.40
C GLU A 33 -24.89 9.38 -7.65
N LYS A 34 -25.35 8.19 -7.26
CA LYS A 34 -24.50 7.17 -6.63
C LYS A 34 -23.36 6.72 -7.54
N ILE A 35 -23.62 6.51 -8.83
CA ILE A 35 -22.59 6.13 -9.81
C ILE A 35 -21.57 7.27 -10.00
N LYS A 36 -22.05 8.52 -10.12
CA LYS A 36 -21.17 9.70 -10.22
C LYS A 36 -20.27 9.85 -8.99
N ALA A 37 -20.83 9.70 -7.79
CA ALA A 37 -20.07 9.75 -6.55
C ALA A 37 -19.02 8.62 -6.48
N LYS A 38 -19.37 7.40 -6.91
CA LYS A 38 -18.44 6.27 -6.96
C LYS A 38 -17.27 6.54 -7.92
N LEU A 39 -17.56 7.00 -9.13
CA LEU A 39 -16.54 7.31 -10.14
C LEU A 39 -15.61 8.43 -9.67
N ALA A 40 -16.16 9.51 -9.10
CA ALA A 40 -15.37 10.60 -8.56
C ALA A 40 -14.45 10.15 -7.43
N ASN A 41 -14.91 9.23 -6.57
CA ASN A 41 -14.10 8.69 -5.47
C ASN A 41 -13.00 7.73 -5.98
N GLU A 42 -13.29 6.92 -6.99
CA GLU A 42 -12.29 6.06 -7.65
C GLU A 42 -11.21 6.90 -8.35
N GLU A 43 -11.59 7.98 -9.02
CA GLU A 43 -10.67 8.90 -9.67
C GLU A 43 -9.83 9.66 -8.65
N TYR A 44 -10.45 10.15 -7.57
CA TYR A 44 -9.74 10.77 -6.45
C TYR A 44 -8.69 9.82 -5.85
N LYS A 45 -9.04 8.55 -5.62
CA LYS A 45 -8.09 7.53 -5.13
C LYS A 45 -6.98 7.24 -6.13
N ARG A 46 -7.27 7.23 -7.43
CA ARG A 46 -6.28 7.03 -8.48
C ARG A 46 -5.23 8.15 -8.48
N ILE A 47 -5.65 9.41 -8.41
CA ILE A 47 -4.73 10.55 -8.45
C ILE A 47 -3.96 10.73 -7.14
N THR A 48 -4.58 10.40 -6.00
CA THR A 48 -3.93 10.49 -4.68
C THR A 48 -3.12 9.24 -4.31
N ARG A 49 -3.15 8.20 -5.15
CA ARG A 49 -2.45 6.93 -4.89
C ARG A 49 -0.97 7.14 -4.54
N ASN A 50 -0.27 7.98 -5.29
CA ASN A 50 1.18 8.14 -5.15
C ASN A 50 1.58 8.99 -3.93
N VAL A 51 0.67 9.82 -3.41
CA VAL A 51 0.89 10.65 -2.22
C VAL A 51 0.37 9.95 -0.96
N ASN A 52 -0.64 9.11 -1.08
CA ASN A 52 -1.16 8.30 0.01
C ASN A 52 -0.58 6.87 -0.03
N THR A 53 0.72 6.78 0.24
CA THR A 53 1.40 5.48 0.45
C THR A 53 0.80 4.68 1.62
N GLN A 54 0.06 5.34 2.51
CA GLN A 54 -0.65 4.73 3.63
C GLN A 54 -1.94 3.99 3.20
N GLU A 55 -2.72 4.50 2.23
CA GLU A 55 -3.95 3.82 1.75
C GLU A 55 -3.69 2.69 0.76
N ILE A 56 -2.62 2.74 -0.05
CA ILE A 56 -2.21 1.59 -0.88
C ILE A 56 -1.97 0.35 0.00
N ASN A 57 -1.50 0.56 1.23
CA ASN A 57 -1.29 -0.49 2.22
C ASN A 57 -2.59 -1.17 2.70
N ARG A 58 -3.76 -0.55 2.46
CA ARG A 58 -5.01 -0.86 3.17
C ARG A 58 -6.12 -1.46 2.29
N ASN A 59 -6.07 -1.32 0.96
CA ASN A 59 -7.26 -1.57 0.11
C ASN A 59 -7.28 -2.86 -0.73
N GLY A 60 -6.35 -3.78 -0.52
CA GLY A 60 -6.44 -5.14 -1.05
C GLY A 60 -5.75 -6.13 -0.12
N THR A 61 -6.51 -7.03 0.50
CA THR A 61 -5.97 -8.19 1.24
C THR A 61 -5.47 -7.93 2.67
N LEU A 62 -6.14 -7.10 3.47
CA LEU A 62 -5.73 -6.71 4.85
C LEU A 62 -5.34 -7.86 5.81
N SER A 63 -6.00 -9.02 5.76
CA SER A 63 -5.66 -10.18 6.59
C SER A 63 -4.42 -10.94 6.13
N ASP A 64 -4.15 -10.97 4.82
CA ASP A 64 -2.96 -11.62 4.26
C ASP A 64 -1.76 -10.65 4.19
N PHE A 65 -2.00 -9.36 3.96
CA PHE A 65 -0.96 -8.33 3.86
C PHE A 65 -0.48 -7.84 5.22
N GLY A 66 -1.33 -7.80 6.26
CA GLY A 66 -0.87 -7.57 7.63
C GLY A 66 0.04 -8.70 8.11
N ARG A 67 -0.35 -9.95 7.82
CA ARG A 67 0.49 -11.13 8.06
C ARG A 67 1.75 -11.11 7.20
N GLN A 68 1.65 -10.74 5.92
CA GLN A 68 2.81 -10.66 5.03
C GLN A 68 3.75 -9.50 5.37
N ARG A 69 3.27 -8.36 5.87
CA ARG A 69 4.10 -7.23 6.29
C ARG A 69 4.75 -7.49 7.64
N SER A 70 4.00 -8.06 8.59
CA SER A 70 4.56 -8.53 9.86
C SER A 70 5.60 -9.62 9.63
N VAL A 71 5.31 -10.62 8.78
CA VAL A 71 6.27 -11.66 8.40
C VAL A 71 7.45 -11.05 7.64
N LYS A 72 7.25 -10.15 6.69
CA LYS A 72 8.35 -9.47 5.99
C LYS A 72 9.22 -8.65 6.95
N ALA A 73 8.62 -7.92 7.89
CA ALA A 73 9.33 -7.16 8.90
C ALA A 73 10.13 -8.09 9.83
N VAL A 74 9.50 -9.13 10.37
CA VAL A 74 10.16 -10.13 11.21
C VAL A 74 11.29 -10.84 10.46
N VAL A 75 11.08 -11.22 9.19
CA VAL A 75 12.13 -11.83 8.35
C VAL A 75 13.30 -10.87 8.13
N VAL A 76 13.02 -9.59 7.82
CA VAL A 76 14.07 -8.58 7.66
C VAL A 76 14.83 -8.36 8.96
N THR A 77 14.15 -8.31 10.09
CA THR A 77 14.77 -8.14 11.41
C THR A 77 15.62 -9.35 11.80
N VAL A 78 15.11 -10.58 11.61
CA VAL A 78 15.87 -11.81 11.85
C VAL A 78 17.09 -11.87 10.92
N PHE A 79 16.93 -11.50 9.65
CA PHE A 79 18.04 -11.45 8.71
C PHE A 79 19.09 -10.42 9.13
N ASN A 80 18.67 -9.23 9.55
CA ASN A 80 19.58 -8.19 10.05
C ASN A 80 20.34 -8.67 11.29
N PHE A 81 19.66 -9.28 12.26
CA PHE A 81 20.29 -9.90 13.42
C PHE A 81 21.34 -10.95 13.04
N LEU A 82 21.00 -11.87 12.13
CA LEU A 82 21.93 -12.91 11.67
C LEU A 82 23.15 -12.29 10.97
N VAL A 83 22.93 -11.30 10.10
CA VAL A 83 24.02 -10.59 9.42
C VAL A 83 24.92 -9.90 10.43
N THR A 84 24.38 -9.21 11.44
CA THR A 84 25.19 -8.55 12.47
C THR A 84 26.00 -9.57 13.27
N VAL A 85 25.40 -10.67 13.73
CA VAL A 85 26.10 -11.69 14.53
C VAL A 85 27.22 -12.36 13.72
N VAL A 86 26.96 -12.72 12.46
CA VAL A 86 27.97 -13.32 11.57
C VAL A 86 29.08 -12.32 11.26
N ALA A 87 28.75 -11.06 10.98
CA ALA A 87 29.74 -10.02 10.74
C ALA A 87 30.60 -9.77 11.98
N ALA A 88 30.01 -9.67 13.17
CA ALA A 88 30.74 -9.50 14.43
C ALA A 88 31.69 -10.67 14.70
N PHE A 89 31.24 -11.91 14.48
CA PHE A 89 32.09 -13.09 14.59
C PHE A 89 33.26 -13.06 13.61
N ALA A 90 32.98 -12.84 12.32
CA ALA A 90 34.01 -12.81 11.28
C ALA A 90 35.03 -11.68 11.51
N CYS A 91 34.56 -10.47 11.81
CA CYS A 91 35.41 -9.33 12.12
C CYS A 91 36.27 -9.59 13.35
N SER A 92 35.71 -10.14 14.42
CA SER A 92 36.46 -10.42 15.64
C SER A 92 37.46 -11.57 15.45
N TYR A 93 37.12 -12.59 14.66
CA TYR A 93 38.04 -13.68 14.31
C TYR A 93 39.21 -13.18 13.45
N MET A 94 38.92 -12.37 12.41
CA MET A 94 39.96 -11.76 11.57
C MET A 94 40.83 -10.77 12.36
N GLY A 95 40.23 -9.94 13.20
CA GLY A 95 40.95 -8.97 14.05
C GLY A 95 41.78 -9.66 15.13
N SER A 96 41.29 -10.77 15.68
CA SER A 96 42.02 -11.57 16.66
C SER A 96 43.33 -12.14 16.12
N GLN A 97 43.53 -12.20 14.80
CA GLN A 97 44.81 -12.66 14.24
C GLN A 97 45.99 -11.78 14.66
N TYR A 98 45.75 -10.50 14.95
CA TYR A 98 46.78 -9.56 15.39
C TYR A 98 47.08 -9.64 16.90
N LEU A 99 46.17 -10.23 17.69
CA LEU A 99 46.30 -10.32 19.15
C LEU A 99 46.71 -11.72 19.62
N PHE A 100 46.21 -12.76 18.96
CA PHE A 100 46.39 -14.15 19.37
C PHE A 100 46.95 -14.97 18.20
N THR A 101 47.96 -15.79 18.45
CA THR A 101 48.52 -16.73 17.46
C THR A 101 47.72 -18.03 17.39
N GLU A 102 47.17 -18.45 18.53
CA GLU A 102 46.42 -19.69 18.70
C GLU A 102 45.02 -19.61 18.08
N THR A 103 44.67 -20.59 17.26
CA THR A 103 43.34 -20.69 16.61
C THR A 103 42.21 -20.82 17.62
N THR A 104 42.43 -21.57 18.70
CA THR A 104 41.44 -21.74 19.78
C THR A 104 41.11 -20.41 20.46
N ALA A 105 42.13 -19.59 20.77
CA ALA A 105 41.92 -18.27 21.38
C ALA A 105 41.20 -17.30 20.42
N ARG A 106 41.48 -17.39 19.12
CA ARG A 106 40.77 -16.61 18.08
C ARG A 106 39.29 -16.95 18.00
N VAL A 107 38.96 -18.23 18.05
CA VAL A 107 37.55 -18.67 18.04
C VAL A 107 36.85 -18.22 19.32
N ILE A 108 37.46 -18.44 20.49
CA ILE A 108 36.85 -18.06 21.78
C ILE A 108 36.59 -16.55 21.85
N SER A 109 37.56 -15.72 21.48
CA SER A 109 37.39 -14.26 21.47
C SER A 109 36.29 -13.82 20.49
N ALA A 110 36.22 -14.42 19.30
CA ALA A 110 35.17 -14.14 18.33
C ALA A 110 33.77 -14.53 18.84
N VAL A 111 33.65 -15.68 19.51
CA VAL A 111 32.39 -16.11 20.13
C VAL A 111 31.95 -15.15 21.22
N ILE A 112 32.87 -14.70 22.09
CA ILE A 112 32.56 -13.74 23.16
C ILE A 112 32.06 -12.41 22.56
N ALA A 113 32.78 -11.87 21.57
CA ALA A 113 32.41 -10.62 20.92
C ALA A 113 31.04 -10.73 20.21
N ALA A 114 30.82 -11.80 19.45
CA ALA A 114 29.54 -12.04 18.76
C ALA A 114 28.38 -12.22 19.76
N SER A 115 28.64 -12.84 20.92
CA SER A 115 27.62 -13.00 21.97
C SER A 115 27.19 -11.67 22.57
N VAL A 116 28.12 -10.76 22.84
CA VAL A 116 27.82 -9.41 23.36
C VAL A 116 26.99 -8.63 22.35
N VAL A 117 27.39 -8.65 21.07
CA VAL A 117 26.65 -7.96 19.99
C VAL A 117 25.26 -8.55 19.81
N GLY A 118 25.13 -9.88 19.82
CA GLY A 118 23.85 -10.56 19.72
C GLY A 118 22.90 -10.20 20.88
N LEU A 119 23.41 -10.11 22.10
CA LEU A 119 22.60 -9.66 23.25
C LEU A 119 22.19 -8.19 23.13
N ALA A 120 23.06 -7.31 22.62
CA ALA A 120 22.74 -5.90 22.40
C ALA A 120 21.64 -5.73 21.33
N GLU A 121 21.76 -6.42 20.19
CA GLU A 121 20.75 -6.44 19.12
C GLU A 121 19.42 -7.01 19.62
N LEU A 122 19.45 -8.12 20.37
CA LEU A 122 18.26 -8.73 20.96
C LEU A 122 17.56 -7.77 21.94
N TYR A 123 18.32 -7.07 22.77
CA TYR A 123 17.78 -6.09 23.71
C TYR A 123 17.10 -4.92 22.96
N VAL A 124 17.73 -4.39 21.92
CA VAL A 124 17.16 -3.34 21.07
C VAL A 124 15.87 -3.83 20.38
N LEU A 125 15.87 -5.06 19.88
CA LEU A 125 14.68 -5.67 19.28
C LEU A 125 13.53 -5.78 20.30
N VAL A 126 13.78 -6.35 21.48
CA VAL A 126 12.74 -6.47 22.51
C VAL A 126 12.19 -5.09 22.88
N ARG A 127 13.08 -4.10 23.09
CA ARG A 127 12.66 -2.75 23.46
C ARG A 127 11.92 -2.01 22.36
N THR A 128 12.27 -2.22 21.09
CA THR A 128 11.51 -1.66 19.96
C THR A 128 10.13 -2.27 19.84
N MET A 129 9.98 -3.57 20.13
CA MET A 129 8.66 -4.23 20.18
C MET A 129 7.82 -3.74 21.37
N GLU A 130 8.42 -3.56 22.55
CA GLU A 130 7.72 -3.01 23.73
C GLU A 130 7.33 -1.54 23.54
N GLY A 131 8.16 -0.74 22.87
CA GLY A 131 7.88 0.67 22.57
C GLY A 131 6.74 0.87 21.58
N ASP A 132 6.57 -0.04 20.60
CA ASP A 132 5.44 -0.01 19.65
C ASP A 132 4.09 -0.33 20.33
N LEU A 133 4.11 -0.94 21.53
CA LEU A 133 2.95 -1.21 22.38
C LEU A 133 2.67 -0.07 23.40
N GLY A 134 3.52 0.95 23.44
CA GLY A 134 3.58 1.95 24.50
C GLY A 134 3.35 3.39 24.05
N GLU A 135 2.34 3.68 23.21
CA GLU A 135 1.73 5.02 23.15
C GLU A 135 0.19 4.92 22.99
N PRO A 136 -0.60 5.76 23.68
CA PRO A 136 -2.05 5.90 23.49
C PRO A 136 -2.44 6.64 22.19
#